data_AF-A0AAX4I522-F1
#
_entry.id   AF-A0AAX4I522-F1
#
_cell.length_a   1.000
_cell.length_b   1.000
_cell.length_c   1.000
_cell.angle_alpha   90.00
_cell.angle_beta   90.00
_cell.angle_gamma   90.00
#
_symmetry.space_group_name_H-M   'P 1'
#
loop_
_entity.id
_entity.type
_entity.pdbx_description
1 polymer ?
#
loop_
_entity_poly.entity_id
_entity_poly.type
_entity_poly.pdbx_seq_one_letter_code
_entity_poly.pdbx_strand_id
1 'polypeptide(L)'
;MDQLTNTLGGWGLLGQNFQIVGWGDGLFGAGKTTWNFDNPIRRDTVTIPGFSHVVIRILADNPGVWAFHCHYLWHAEGGMFVSVAQRMGELSNMLGTLDANGDIGAIKKKFCPVPAQPAQVAKPAGVA
;
A
#
# COMPACT_ATOMS: atom_id res chain seq x y z
N MET A 1 -14.11 -6.04 30.57
CA MET A 1 -13.91 -4.75 29.89
C MET A 1 -13.47 -5.07 28.48
N ASP A 2 -14.31 -4.69 27.53
CA ASP A 2 -14.30 -5.14 26.15
C ASP A 2 -13.07 -4.60 25.39
N GLN A 3 -12.32 -5.51 24.76
CA GLN A 3 -11.17 -5.22 23.89
C GLN A 3 -11.54 -4.32 22.68
N LEU A 4 -12.82 -4.04 22.45
CA LEU A 4 -13.33 -3.25 21.33
C LEU A 4 -13.41 -1.74 21.60
N THR A 5 -13.27 -1.25 22.84
CA THR A 5 -13.47 0.19 23.16
C THR A 5 -12.20 0.98 23.42
N ASN A 6 -11.08 0.35 23.78
CA ASN A 6 -9.82 1.02 24.14
C ASN A 6 -8.65 0.75 23.19
N THR A 7 -8.88 0.04 22.09
CA THR A 7 -7.85 -0.25 21.08
C THR A 7 -8.17 0.55 19.83
N LEU A 8 -7.36 1.55 19.47
CA LEU A 8 -7.46 2.16 18.15
C LEU A 8 -6.97 1.10 17.16
N GLY A 9 -7.81 0.77 16.20
CA GLY A 9 -7.61 -0.36 15.29
C GLY A 9 -6.25 -0.38 14.59
N GLY A 10 -5.84 -1.56 14.09
CA GLY A 10 -4.56 -1.73 13.39
C GLY A 10 -4.41 -0.78 12.21
N TRP A 11 -3.34 0.00 12.16
CA TRP A 11 -2.99 0.87 11.04
C TRP A 11 -2.14 0.10 10.04
N GLY A 12 -2.63 -0.03 8.81
CA GLY A 12 -1.98 -0.73 7.71
C GLY A 12 -1.46 0.22 6.65
N LEU A 13 -0.28 -0.06 6.10
CA LEU A 13 0.29 0.62 4.93
C LEU A 13 0.38 -0.37 3.77
N LEU A 14 -0.35 -0.09 2.70
CA LEU A 14 -0.30 -0.92 1.50
C LEU A 14 1.02 -0.69 0.72
N GLY A 15 1.46 -1.71 0.00
CA GLY A 15 2.59 -1.64 -0.93
C GLY A 15 3.99 -1.69 -0.32
N GLN A 16 4.14 -1.61 1.01
CA GLN A 16 5.45 -1.65 1.68
C GLN A 16 5.35 -1.99 3.16
N ASN A 17 6.47 -2.47 3.72
CA ASN A 17 6.66 -2.58 5.17
C ASN A 17 7.23 -1.27 5.74
N PHE A 18 6.80 -0.88 6.94
CA PHE A 18 7.41 0.20 7.72
C PHE A 18 8.18 -0.35 8.92
N GLN A 19 9.14 0.44 9.40
CA GLN A 19 9.88 0.20 10.63
C GLN A 19 9.18 0.91 11.79
N ILE A 20 8.95 0.22 12.91
CA ILE A 20 8.48 0.85 14.15
C ILE A 20 9.71 1.27 14.95
N VAL A 21 10.02 2.57 14.93
CA VAL A 21 11.26 3.11 15.53
C VAL A 21 11.04 3.73 16.90
N GLY A 22 9.78 4.00 17.26
CA GLY A 22 9.49 4.44 18.61
C GLY A 22 8.05 4.24 19.04
N TRP A 23 7.88 4.23 20.36
CA TRP A 23 6.61 3.99 21.03
C TRP A 23 6.52 4.79 22.32
N GLY A 24 5.36 5.36 22.61
CA GLY A 24 5.13 6.00 23.90
C GLY A 24 3.66 6.15 24.23
N ASP A 25 3.40 6.40 25.51
CA ASP A 25 2.06 6.71 26.01
C ASP A 25 1.79 8.21 25.91
N GLY A 26 0.52 8.56 25.80
CA GLY A 26 0.05 9.94 25.67
C GLY A 26 0.38 10.59 24.33
N LEU A 27 0.29 11.91 24.30
CA LEU A 27 0.60 12.73 23.13
C LEU A 27 2.10 12.68 22.82
N PHE A 28 2.43 12.55 21.54
CA PHE A 28 3.81 12.61 21.08
C PHE A 28 4.48 13.92 21.54
N GLY A 29 5.67 13.82 22.12
CA GLY A 29 6.43 14.96 22.66
C GLY A 29 6.06 15.42 24.07
N ALA A 30 4.92 14.98 24.63
CA ALA A 30 4.54 15.30 26.01
C ALA A 30 5.08 14.28 27.04
N GLY A 31 5.34 13.05 26.60
CA GLY A 31 5.83 11.94 27.43
C GLY A 31 7.13 11.33 26.93
N LYS A 32 7.58 10.25 27.59
CA LYS A 32 8.77 9.49 27.16
C LYS A 32 8.41 8.58 25.97
N THR A 33 9.07 8.79 24.84
CA THR A 33 9.08 7.86 23.71
C THR A 33 10.30 6.93 23.84
N THR A 34 10.07 5.62 23.75
CA THR A 34 11.15 4.63 23.61
C THR A 34 11.61 4.60 22.16
N TRP A 35 12.92 4.47 21.92
CA TRP A 35 13.51 4.54 20.59
C TRP A 35 14.33 3.27 20.29
N ASN A 36 14.19 2.74 19.07
CA ASN A 36 15.03 1.67 18.53
C ASN A 36 15.38 1.99 17.08
N PHE A 37 16.66 2.32 16.82
CA PHE A 37 17.15 2.64 15.49
C PHE A 37 18.10 1.59 14.90
N ASP A 38 18.57 0.62 15.70
CA ASP A 38 19.55 -0.37 15.26
C ASP A 38 18.89 -1.49 14.45
N ASN A 39 17.83 -2.09 14.99
CA ASN A 39 17.05 -3.12 14.31
C ASN A 39 15.58 -3.07 14.75
N PRO A 40 14.82 -2.05 14.29
CA PRO A 40 13.40 -1.92 14.61
C PRO A 40 12.57 -3.02 13.95
N ILE A 41 11.42 -3.32 14.56
CA ILE A 41 10.43 -4.25 13.99
C ILE A 41 9.95 -3.73 12.64
N ARG A 42 9.90 -4.60 11.64
CA ARG A 42 9.41 -4.31 10.28
C ARG A 42 8.12 -5.06 10.01
N ARG A 43 7.06 -4.33 9.65
CA ARG A 43 5.75 -4.90 9.31
C ARG A 43 4.89 -3.92 8.52
N ASP A 44 3.79 -4.40 7.95
CA ASP A 44 2.82 -3.60 7.19
C ASP A 44 1.68 -3.02 8.05
N THR A 45 1.44 -3.57 9.25
CA THR A 45 0.30 -3.21 10.09
C THR A 45 0.70 -3.08 11.55
N VAL A 46 0.25 -2.06 12.28
CA VAL A 46 0.51 -1.88 13.71
C VAL A 46 -0.75 -1.49 14.48
N THR A 47 -1.03 -2.17 15.59
CA THR A 47 -2.12 -1.79 16.51
C THR A 47 -1.65 -0.74 17.48
N ILE A 48 -2.41 0.35 17.63
CA ILE A 48 -2.04 1.46 18.51
C ILE A 48 -3.06 1.51 19.65
N PRO A 49 -2.66 1.29 20.92
CA PRO A 49 -3.55 1.47 22.05
C PRO A 49 -4.13 2.90 22.11
N GLY A 50 -5.34 3.05 22.65
CA GLY A 50 -5.89 4.38 22.91
C GLY A 50 -4.95 5.23 23.76
N PHE A 51 -4.92 6.54 23.51
CA PHE A 51 -4.06 7.49 24.23
C PHE A 51 -2.57 7.14 24.19
N SER A 52 -2.08 6.59 23.08
CA SER A 52 -0.66 6.31 22.84
C SER A 52 -0.23 6.80 21.46
N HIS A 53 1.06 6.75 21.18
CA HIS A 53 1.63 7.09 19.88
C HIS A 53 2.69 6.08 19.44
N VAL A 54 2.81 5.93 18.12
CA VAL A 54 3.83 5.12 17.47
C VAL A 54 4.55 5.98 16.44
N VAL A 55 5.88 5.86 16.39
CA VAL A 55 6.70 6.49 15.37
C VAL A 55 7.12 5.43 14.36
N ILE A 56 6.64 5.58 13.13
CA ILE A 56 7.01 4.72 12.02
C ILE A 56 8.02 5.41 11.11
N ARG A 57 8.92 4.62 10.53
CA ARG A 57 9.86 5.04 9.49
C ARG A 57 9.57 4.24 8.23
N ILE A 58 9.38 4.94 7.13
CA ILE A 58 9.20 4.37 5.80
C ILE A 58 10.42 4.69 4.94
N LEU A 59 10.81 3.74 4.10
CA LEU A 59 11.73 3.99 3.00
C LEU A 59 10.86 4.30 1.78
N ALA A 60 10.97 5.50 1.22
CA ALA A 60 10.16 5.90 0.07
C ALA A 60 10.77 5.43 -1.24
N ASP A 61 10.91 4.11 -1.41
CA ASP A 61 11.54 3.47 -2.57
C ASP A 61 10.55 2.87 -3.56
N ASN A 62 9.24 2.94 -3.31
CA ASN A 62 8.21 2.36 -4.18
C ASN A 62 7.34 3.45 -4.84
N PRO A 63 7.59 3.84 -6.11
CA PRO A 63 6.79 4.87 -6.80
C PRO A 63 5.31 4.49 -6.87
N GLY A 64 4.44 5.35 -6.34
CA GLY A 64 3.02 5.02 -6.22
C GLY A 64 2.25 5.93 -5.27
N VAL A 65 0.95 5.67 -5.17
CA VAL A 65 0.07 6.27 -4.15
C VAL A 65 -0.44 5.13 -3.28
N TRP A 66 0.04 5.09 -2.04
CA TRP A 66 -0.21 3.98 -1.11
C TRP A 66 -1.17 4.39 -0.02
N ALA A 67 -2.19 3.57 0.23
CA ALA A 67 -3.12 3.83 1.31
C ALA A 67 -2.50 3.45 2.67
N PHE A 68 -2.60 4.39 3.61
CA PHE A 68 -2.29 4.21 5.02
C PHE A 68 -3.56 4.44 5.83
N HIS A 69 -4.14 3.39 6.38
CA HIS A 69 -5.48 3.48 6.97
C HIS A 69 -5.68 2.50 8.11
N CYS A 70 -6.77 2.68 8.85
CA CYS A 70 -7.20 1.70 9.82
C CYS A 70 -7.74 0.45 9.13
N HIS A 71 -7.24 -0.72 9.47
CA HIS A 71 -7.64 -2.00 8.94
C HIS A 71 -9.01 -2.48 9.46
N TYR A 72 -9.65 -1.70 10.33
CA TYR A 72 -11.07 -1.82 10.62
C TYR A 72 -11.86 -1.03 9.57
N LEU A 73 -12.55 -1.77 8.70
CA LEU A 73 -13.21 -1.22 7.51
C LEU A 73 -14.14 -0.04 7.81
N TRP A 74 -14.92 -0.10 8.88
CA TRP A 74 -15.82 1.00 9.27
C TRP A 74 -15.08 2.26 9.73
N HIS A 75 -13.87 2.15 10.29
CA HIS A 75 -13.05 3.32 10.59
C HIS A 75 -12.41 3.90 9.32
N ALA A 76 -11.98 3.04 8.39
CA ALA A 76 -11.46 3.49 7.09
C ALA A 76 -12.55 4.20 6.28
N GLU A 77 -13.75 3.63 6.21
CA GLU A 77 -14.93 4.23 5.56
C GLU A 77 -15.34 5.54 6.25
N GLY A 78 -15.22 5.62 7.58
CA GLY A 78 -15.43 6.85 8.36
C GLY A 78 -14.37 7.93 8.16
N GLY A 79 -13.34 7.69 7.33
CA GLY A 79 -12.32 8.68 6.95
C GLY A 79 -10.98 8.54 7.68
N MET A 80 -10.76 7.47 8.46
CA MET A 80 -9.46 7.18 9.08
C MET A 80 -8.48 6.59 8.05
N PHE A 81 -8.11 7.41 7.08
CA PHE A 81 -7.41 7.06 5.86
C PHE A 81 -6.49 8.19 5.40
N VAL A 82 -5.29 7.85 4.94
CA VAL A 82 -4.31 8.76 4.37
C VAL A 82 -3.72 8.14 3.10
N SER A 83 -3.46 8.95 2.09
CA SER A 83 -2.69 8.54 0.91
C SER A 83 -1.25 9.03 1.00
N VAL A 84 -0.30 8.11 0.88
CA VAL A 84 1.14 8.39 0.87
C VAL A 84 1.63 8.33 -0.58
N ALA A 85 1.84 9.50 -1.18
CA ALA A 85 2.39 9.63 -2.53
C ALA A 85 3.92 9.54 -2.49
N GLN A 86 4.49 8.57 -3.19
CA GLN A 86 5.93 8.32 -3.22
C GLN A 86 6.46 8.44 -4.66
N ARG A 87 7.55 9.20 -4.84
CA ARG A 87 8.31 9.31 -6.11
C ARG A 87 7.41 9.56 -7.33
N MET A 88 6.50 10.53 -7.26
CA MET A 88 5.49 10.76 -8.31
C MET A 88 6.07 11.07 -9.70
N GLY A 89 7.25 11.70 -9.79
CA GLY A 89 7.92 11.93 -11.07
C GLY A 89 8.36 10.63 -11.74
N GLU A 90 8.83 9.66 -10.96
CA GLU A 90 9.20 8.34 -11.47
C GLU A 90 7.98 7.49 -11.81
N LEU A 91 6.93 7.58 -10.99
CA LEU A 91 5.64 7.00 -11.33
C LEU A 91 5.15 7.55 -12.68
N SER A 92 5.22 8.87 -12.90
CA SER A 92 4.84 9.48 -14.18
C SER A 92 5.67 8.94 -15.35
N ASN A 93 6.97 8.77 -15.17
CA ASN A 93 7.83 8.19 -16.21
C ASN A 93 7.47 6.74 -16.50
N MET A 94 7.20 5.94 -15.47
CA MET A 94 6.75 4.55 -15.62
C MET A 94 5.40 4.49 -16.35
N LEU A 95 4.45 5.36 -15.98
CA LEU A 95 3.15 5.45 -16.64
C LEU A 95 3.27 5.92 -18.10
N GLY A 96 4.22 6.81 -18.40
CA GLY A 96 4.49 7.24 -19.78
C GLY A 96 5.03 6.13 -20.70
N THR A 97 5.48 5.01 -20.13
CA THR A 97 5.83 3.80 -20.90
C THR A 97 4.67 2.82 -21.09
N LEU A 98 3.52 3.06 -20.43
CA LEU A 98 2.28 2.35 -20.73
C LEU A 98 1.72 2.93 -22.03
N ASP A 99 1.18 2.07 -22.90
CA ASP A 99 0.61 2.54 -24.16
C ASP A 99 -0.57 3.49 -23.93
N ALA A 100 -0.95 4.26 -24.96
CA ALA A 100 -2.00 5.28 -24.88
C ALA A 100 -3.40 4.73 -24.50
N ASN A 101 -3.55 3.41 -24.35
CA ASN A 101 -4.78 2.75 -23.90
C ASN A 101 -4.69 2.25 -22.45
N GLY A 102 -3.56 2.48 -21.76
CA GLY A 102 -3.30 1.95 -20.42
C GLY A 102 -3.20 0.42 -20.40
N ASP A 103 -2.98 -0.22 -21.55
CA ASP A 103 -2.99 -1.68 -21.64
C ASP A 103 -1.66 -2.24 -21.14
N ILE A 104 -1.77 -3.27 -20.29
CA ILE A 104 -0.67 -4.04 -19.73
C ILE A 104 -0.05 -4.91 -20.85
N GLY A 105 -0.44 -4.79 -22.12
CA GLY A 105 -0.02 -5.66 -23.23
C GLY A 105 1.48 -5.94 -23.32
N ALA A 106 2.33 -4.94 -23.06
CA ALA A 106 3.78 -5.10 -23.00
C ALA A 106 4.27 -5.86 -21.74
N ILE A 107 3.62 -5.66 -20.60
CA ILE A 107 3.93 -6.34 -19.32
C ILE A 107 3.36 -7.77 -19.28
N LYS A 108 2.15 -8.00 -19.82
CA LYS A 108 1.51 -9.31 -20.00
C LYS A 108 2.42 -10.23 -20.82
N LYS A 109 2.94 -9.76 -21.96
CA LYS A 109 3.87 -10.55 -22.79
C LYS A 109 5.18 -10.90 -22.08
N LYS A 110 5.63 -10.09 -21.11
CA LYS A 110 6.89 -10.28 -20.39
C LYS A 110 6.78 -11.27 -19.22
N PHE A 111 5.61 -11.33 -18.55
CA PHE A 111 5.39 -12.21 -17.39
C PHE A 111 4.56 -13.46 -17.69
N CYS A 112 3.67 -13.41 -18.68
CA CYS A 112 2.92 -14.55 -19.19
C CYS A 112 3.05 -14.55 -20.71
N PRO A 113 4.05 -15.23 -21.30
CA PRO A 113 4.09 -15.39 -22.75
C PRO A 113 2.81 -16.13 -23.16
N VAL A 114 1.84 -15.40 -23.70
CA VAL A 114 0.68 -16.01 -24.36
C VAL A 114 1.27 -16.79 -25.52
N PRO A 115 1.16 -18.13 -25.57
CA PRO A 115 1.55 -18.88 -26.75
C PRO A 115 0.86 -18.24 -27.93
N ALA A 116 1.60 -17.97 -29.02
CA ALA A 116 1.05 -17.35 -30.22
C ALA A 116 -0.28 -18.04 -30.54
N GLN A 117 -1.39 -17.30 -30.44
CA GLN A 117 -2.68 -17.84 -30.79
C GLN A 117 -2.54 -18.31 -32.25
N PRO A 118 -2.79 -19.59 -32.56
CA PRO A 118 -2.75 -20.04 -33.93
C PRO A 118 -3.71 -19.15 -34.73
N ALA A 119 -3.25 -18.70 -35.89
CA ALA A 119 -4.00 -17.80 -36.76
C ALA A 119 -5.46 -18.27 -36.83
N GLN A 120 -6.38 -17.39 -36.44
CA GLN A 120 -7.81 -17.69 -36.48
C GLN A 120 -8.15 -18.10 -37.91
N VAL A 121 -8.53 -19.37 -38.09
CA VAL A 121 -9.02 -19.87 -39.38
C VAL A 121 -10.21 -19.00 -39.75
N ALA A 122 -10.08 -18.25 -40.85
CA ALA A 122 -11.14 -17.39 -41.34
C ALA A 122 -12.43 -18.20 -41.47
N LYS A 123 -13.45 -17.81 -40.71
CA LYS A 123 -14.79 -18.39 -40.81
C LYS A 123 -15.27 -18.17 -42.25
N PRO A 124 -15.64 -19.21 -43.02
CA PRO A 124 -16.14 -19.01 -44.36
C PRO A 124 -17.38 -18.12 -44.29
N ALA A 125 -17.42 -17.12 -45.18
CA ALA A 125 -18.58 -16.26 -45.35
C ALA A 125 -19.79 -17.14 -45.64
N GLY A 126 -20.87 -16.94 -44.86
CA GLY A 126 -22.10 -17.71 -44.99
C GLY A 126 -22.60 -17.67 -46.43
N VAL A 127 -22.94 -18.84 -46.97
CA VAL A 127 -23.70 -18.96 -48.20
C VAL A 127 -25.14 -18.57 -47.87
N ALA A 128 -25.65 -17.60 -48.63
CA ALA A 128 -27.03 -17.11 -48.57
C ALA A 128 -28.04 -18.15 -49.06
#